data_AF-A0A965VFI2-F1
#
_entry.id   AF-A0A965VFI2-F1
#
_cell.length_a   1.000
_cell.length_b   1.000
_cell.length_c   1.000
_cell.angle_alpha   90.00
_cell.angle_beta   90.00
_cell.angle_gamma   90.00
#
_symmetry.space_group_name_H-M   'P 1'
#
loop_
_entity.id
_entity.type
_entity.pdbx_description
1 polymer ?
#
loop_
_entity_poly.entity_id
_entity_poly.type
_entity_poly.pdbx_seq_one_letter_code
_entity_poly.pdbx_strand_id
1 'polypeptide(L)'
;GDDGLGGALAYANNAKQKHELHLAALESDAGGFTPRGFGVDTTKGLYQTVKNWMPLFKPYFIDRIDAGGGGADISPLEEQGVPCIGFEPDTQRYFDIHHTAADTFDKINKRELLLGAAGIQALMYLLDRHLL
;
A
#
# COMPACT_ATOMS: atom_id res chain seq x y z
N GLY A 1 -12.34 -0.77 5.93
CA GLY A 1 -13.24 -1.43 4.97
C GLY A 1 -14.59 -0.74 4.91
N ASP A 2 -15.46 -1.16 4.00
CA ASP A 2 -16.76 -0.52 3.67
C ASP A 2 -17.78 -0.47 4.85
N ASP A 3 -17.47 -1.12 5.96
CA ASP A 3 -18.16 -1.10 7.25
C ASP A 3 -17.55 -0.11 8.28
N GLY A 4 -16.49 0.61 7.88
CA GLY A 4 -15.67 1.50 8.71
C GLY A 4 -14.27 0.93 9.04
N LEU A 5 -13.64 1.45 10.09
CA LEU A 5 -12.31 1.01 10.58
C LEU A 5 -12.38 -0.17 11.56
N GLY A 6 -13.53 -0.86 11.64
CA GLY A 6 -13.76 -1.89 12.67
C GLY A 6 -12.76 -3.05 12.61
N GLY A 7 -12.51 -3.57 11.40
CA GLY A 7 -11.53 -4.64 11.18
C GLY A 7 -10.09 -4.19 11.50
N ALA A 8 -9.72 -2.99 11.03
CA ALA A 8 -8.41 -2.39 11.29
C ALA A 8 -8.12 -2.23 12.79
N LEU A 9 -9.08 -1.67 13.52
CA LEU A 9 -9.00 -1.51 14.98
C LEU A 9 -8.93 -2.85 15.70
N ALA A 10 -9.75 -3.83 15.29
CA ALA A 10 -9.73 -5.16 15.88
C ALA A 10 -8.36 -5.85 15.68
N TYR A 11 -7.81 -5.78 14.47
CA TYR A 11 -6.49 -6.32 14.16
C TYR A 11 -5.40 -5.64 14.98
N ALA A 12 -5.34 -4.31 14.96
CA ALA A 12 -4.32 -3.54 15.65
C ALA A 12 -4.37 -3.74 17.18
N ASN A 13 -5.56 -3.87 17.77
CA ASN A 13 -5.72 -4.21 19.19
C ASN A 13 -5.23 -5.62 19.51
N ASN A 14 -5.58 -6.61 18.69
CA ASN A 14 -5.10 -7.98 18.87
C ASN A 14 -3.57 -8.08 18.70
N ALA A 15 -3.01 -7.43 17.68
CA ALA A 15 -1.56 -7.38 17.44
C ALA A 15 -0.82 -6.80 18.65
N LYS A 16 -1.33 -5.69 19.21
CA LYS A 16 -0.81 -5.07 20.43
C LYS A 16 -0.86 -6.02 21.63
N GLN A 17 -1.98 -6.73 21.83
CA GLN A 17 -2.14 -7.70 22.93
C GLN A 17 -1.19 -8.89 22.80
N LYS A 18 -0.91 -9.32 21.56
CA LYS A 18 -0.01 -10.43 21.27
C LYS A 18 1.46 -10.00 21.19
N HIS A 19 1.76 -8.70 21.32
CA HIS A 19 3.10 -8.15 21.13
C HIS A 19 3.71 -8.53 19.78
N GLU A 20 2.88 -8.55 18.73
CA GLU A 20 3.35 -8.80 17.37
C GLU A 20 4.30 -7.67 16.95
N LEU A 21 5.39 -8.04 16.27
CA LEU A 21 6.35 -7.09 15.74
C LEU A 21 6.10 -6.89 14.25
N HIS A 22 5.59 -5.73 13.88
CA HIS A 22 5.44 -5.32 12.49
C HIS A 22 6.62 -4.46 12.06
N LEU A 23 7.31 -4.90 11.00
CA LEU A 23 8.40 -4.11 10.39
C LEU A 23 7.85 -2.98 9.53
N ALA A 24 6.77 -3.25 8.80
CA ALA A 24 6.00 -2.30 8.02
C ALA A 24 4.59 -2.87 7.74
N ALA A 25 3.65 -2.01 7.33
CA ALA A 25 2.33 -2.36 6.81
C ALA A 25 2.11 -1.72 5.44
N LEU A 26 1.43 -2.41 4.52
CA LEU A 26 1.14 -1.92 3.16
C LEU A 26 -0.33 -2.14 2.81
N GLU A 27 -0.97 -1.10 2.27
CA GLU A 27 -2.35 -1.14 1.79
C GLU A 27 -2.43 -0.83 0.28
N SER A 28 -3.39 -1.47 -0.40
CA SER A 28 -3.77 -1.18 -1.78
C SER A 28 -5.29 -1.08 -1.86
N ASP A 29 -5.83 0.13 -1.80
CA ASP A 29 -7.28 0.39 -1.73
C ASP A 29 -7.76 1.44 -2.77
N ALA A 30 -7.09 1.49 -3.92
CA ALA A 30 -7.34 2.48 -4.97
C ALA A 30 -7.59 1.83 -6.35
N GLY A 31 -8.01 0.56 -6.35
CA GLY A 31 -8.32 -0.21 -7.55
C GLY A 31 -7.10 -0.84 -8.25
N GLY A 32 -7.36 -1.56 -9.35
CA GLY A 32 -6.37 -2.34 -10.10
C GLY A 32 -5.76 -1.62 -11.31
N PHE A 33 -5.72 -0.29 -11.31
CA PHE A 33 -5.25 0.53 -12.43
C PHE A 33 -3.73 0.54 -12.56
N THR A 34 -3.23 1.18 -13.62
CA THR A 34 -1.79 1.32 -13.90
C THR A 34 -1.03 1.82 -12.66
N PRO A 35 0.01 1.11 -12.19
CA PRO A 35 0.80 1.54 -11.03
C PRO A 35 1.51 2.86 -11.32
N ARG A 36 1.58 3.74 -10.32
CA ARG A 36 2.32 5.01 -10.41
C ARG A 36 3.33 5.18 -9.29
N GLY A 37 2.99 4.77 -8.07
CA GLY A 37 3.83 5.12 -6.92
C GLY A 37 3.56 4.33 -5.67
N PHE A 38 4.32 4.71 -4.65
CA PHE A 38 4.01 4.41 -3.26
C PHE A 38 4.12 5.69 -2.44
N GLY A 39 3.12 5.90 -1.57
CA GLY A 39 3.25 6.81 -0.44
C GLY A 39 3.87 6.04 0.73
N VAL A 40 4.97 6.53 1.28
CA VAL A 40 5.67 5.92 2.42
C VAL A 40 5.74 6.91 3.57
N ASP A 41 5.29 6.48 4.76
CA ASP A 41 5.42 7.31 5.95
C ASP A 41 6.88 7.55 6.35
N THR A 42 7.09 8.51 7.24
CA THR A 42 8.43 8.86 7.73
C THR A 42 8.85 8.07 8.98
N THR A 43 8.00 7.16 9.45
CA THR A 43 8.20 6.39 10.67
C THR A 43 9.46 5.54 10.52
N LYS A 44 10.34 5.59 11.53
CA LYS A 44 11.63 4.86 11.55
C LYS A 44 12.53 5.12 10.32
N GLY A 45 12.33 6.24 9.60
CA GLY A 45 13.11 6.59 8.41
C GLY A 45 12.78 5.76 7.17
N LEU A 46 11.67 5.01 7.16
CA LEU A 46 11.32 4.09 6.07
C LEU A 46 11.24 4.81 4.71
N TYR A 47 10.66 6.01 4.66
CA TYR A 47 10.62 6.84 3.45
C TYR A 47 11.99 6.94 2.76
N GLN A 48 13.06 7.28 3.50
CA GLN A 48 14.37 7.47 2.90
C GLN A 48 14.96 6.15 2.41
N THR A 49 14.72 5.05 3.12
CA THR A 49 15.11 3.70 2.72
C THR A 49 14.45 3.32 1.39
N VAL A 50 13.12 3.43 1.30
CA VAL A 50 12.37 3.06 0.08
C VAL A 50 12.70 4.00 -1.08
N LYS A 51 12.87 5.30 -0.82
CA LYS A 51 13.26 6.28 -1.84
C LYS A 51 14.59 5.93 -2.52
N ASN A 52 15.54 5.37 -1.79
CA ASN A 52 16.82 4.92 -2.35
C ASN A 52 16.67 3.74 -3.33
N TRP A 53 15.56 3.00 -3.25
CA TRP A 53 15.24 1.89 -4.17
C TRP A 53 14.50 2.34 -5.43
N MET A 54 14.15 3.62 -5.58
CA MET A 54 13.42 4.16 -6.73
C MET A 54 13.92 3.65 -8.11
N PRO A 55 15.24 3.55 -8.39
CA PRO A 55 15.71 3.02 -9.68
C PRO A 55 15.26 1.59 -9.98
N LEU A 56 15.03 0.75 -8.97
CA LEU A 56 14.58 -0.64 -9.10
C LEU A 56 13.11 -0.74 -9.54
N PHE A 57 12.33 0.32 -9.35
CA PHE A 57 10.91 0.35 -9.65
C PHE A 57 10.58 0.83 -11.08
N LYS A 58 11.56 1.42 -11.79
CA LYS A 58 11.39 1.87 -13.18
C LYS A 58 10.84 0.81 -14.15
N PRO A 59 11.25 -0.47 -14.10
CA PRO A 59 10.69 -1.51 -14.98
C PRO A 59 9.20 -1.77 -14.78
N TYR A 60 8.64 -1.37 -13.64
CA TYR A 60 7.23 -1.53 -13.28
C TYR A 60 6.39 -0.28 -13.58
N PHE A 61 6.98 0.75 -14.20
CA PHE A 61 6.36 2.06 -14.45
C PHE A 61 5.92 2.82 -13.19
N ILE A 62 6.46 2.42 -12.05
CA ILE A 62 6.39 3.21 -10.82
C ILE A 62 7.43 4.32 -10.93
N ASP A 63 6.97 5.56 -10.89
CA ASP A 63 7.75 6.77 -11.16
C ASP A 63 7.95 7.68 -9.93
N ARG A 64 7.23 7.40 -8.83
CA ARG A 64 7.32 8.19 -7.59
C ARG A 64 7.34 7.35 -6.32
N ILE A 65 8.10 7.86 -5.33
CA ILE A 65 8.03 7.48 -3.92
C ILE A 65 7.90 8.79 -3.15
N ASP A 66 6.70 9.04 -2.61
CA ASP A 66 6.37 10.27 -1.94
C ASP A 66 6.32 10.07 -0.42
N ALA A 67 6.57 11.16 0.31
CA ALA A 67 6.52 11.14 1.77
C ALA A 67 5.07 11.28 2.24
N GLY A 68 4.71 10.52 3.27
CA GLY A 68 3.31 10.31 3.66
C GLY A 68 2.70 9.17 2.85
N GLY A 69 1.52 8.70 3.23
CA GLY A 69 0.90 7.53 2.63
C GLY A 69 0.20 6.70 3.69
N GLY A 70 0.32 5.38 3.57
CA GLY A 70 -0.43 4.46 4.42
C GLY A 70 -1.82 4.19 3.83
N GLY A 71 -2.80 4.05 4.70
CA GLY A 71 -4.09 3.53 4.33
C GLY A 71 -5.07 3.51 5.47
N ALA A 72 -6.36 3.49 5.16
CA ALA A 72 -7.41 3.54 6.17
C ALA A 72 -7.27 2.34 7.12
N ASP A 73 -7.09 1.13 6.57
CA ASP A 73 -7.07 -0.11 7.32
C ASP A 73 -5.74 -0.39 8.04
N ILE A 74 -4.71 0.42 7.79
CA ILE A 74 -3.40 0.33 8.47
C ILE A 74 -3.09 1.52 9.38
N SER A 75 -3.88 2.59 9.34
CA SER A 75 -3.70 3.75 10.23
C SER A 75 -3.69 3.42 11.73
N PRO A 76 -4.46 2.44 12.26
CA PRO A 76 -4.35 2.07 13.67
C PRO A 76 -3.02 1.37 14.04
N LEU A 77 -2.29 0.82 13.05
CA LEU A 77 -0.93 0.31 13.25
C LEU A 77 0.09 1.44 13.20
N GLU A 78 -0.13 2.44 12.35
CA GLU A 78 0.68 3.68 12.30
C GLU A 78 0.69 4.37 13.67
N GLU A 79 -0.46 4.48 14.34
CA GLU A 79 -0.59 4.99 15.72
C GLU A 79 0.23 4.20 16.75
N GLN A 80 0.57 2.94 16.44
CA GLN A 80 1.42 2.09 17.27
C GLN A 80 2.90 2.15 16.86
N GLY A 81 3.28 3.03 15.93
CA GLY A 81 4.63 3.23 15.46
C GLY A 81 5.09 2.22 14.41
N VAL A 82 4.14 1.56 13.73
CA VAL A 82 4.43 0.69 12.58
C VAL A 82 4.54 1.56 11.31
N PRO A 83 5.66 1.54 10.59
CA PRO A 83 5.77 2.22 9.31
C PRO A 83 4.74 1.75 8.29
N CYS A 84 4.00 2.67 7.68
CA CYS A 84 2.92 2.39 6.75
C CYS A 84 3.21 2.85 5.31
N ILE A 85 2.70 2.08 4.35
CA ILE A 85 2.89 2.27 2.92
C ILE A 85 1.54 2.19 2.21
N GLY A 86 1.24 3.15 1.34
CA GLY A 86 0.10 3.09 0.43
C GLY A 86 0.56 2.82 -1.00
N PHE A 87 -0.02 1.84 -1.66
CA PHE A 87 0.16 1.65 -3.11
C PHE A 87 -0.69 2.66 -3.88
N GLU A 88 -0.07 3.35 -4.84
CA GLU A 88 -0.72 4.41 -5.61
C GLU A 88 -0.83 4.05 -7.10
N PRO A 89 -1.97 3.51 -7.53
CA PRO A 89 -2.30 3.36 -8.95
C PRO A 89 -2.82 4.69 -9.54
N ASP A 90 -3.08 4.71 -10.85
CA ASP A 90 -3.76 5.83 -11.52
C ASP A 90 -5.25 5.87 -11.15
N THR A 91 -5.62 6.82 -10.31
CA THR A 91 -6.97 6.95 -9.74
C THR A 91 -7.93 7.81 -10.54
N GLN A 92 -7.54 8.34 -11.71
CA GLN A 92 -8.39 9.28 -12.46
C GLN A 92 -9.77 8.71 -12.80
N ARG A 93 -9.87 7.38 -12.99
CA ARG A 93 -11.12 6.67 -13.30
C ARG A 93 -11.71 5.91 -12.11
N TYR A 94 -11.09 5.99 -10.93
CA TYR A 94 -11.52 5.23 -9.76
C TYR A 94 -12.96 5.59 -9.37
N PHE A 95 -13.23 6.89 -9.22
CA PHE A 95 -14.54 7.39 -8.83
C PHE A 95 -15.61 7.33 -9.92
N ASP A 96 -15.26 6.95 -11.15
CA ASP A 96 -16.26 6.67 -12.20
C ASP A 96 -17.05 5.39 -11.90
N ILE A 97 -16.47 4.46 -11.15
CA ILE A 97 -17.04 3.13 -10.88
C ILE A 97 -17.15 2.79 -9.39
N HIS A 98 -16.31 3.37 -8.54
CA HIS A 98 -16.25 3.09 -7.10
C HIS A 98 -17.63 3.25 -6.43
N HIS A 99 -18.05 2.22 -5.69
CA HIS A 99 -19.36 2.15 -5.01
C HIS A 99 -20.57 2.29 -5.95
N THR A 100 -20.43 1.85 -7.20
CA THR A 100 -21.53 1.77 -8.17
C THR A 100 -21.72 0.33 -8.64
N ALA A 101 -22.88 0.05 -9.24
CA ALA A 101 -23.12 -1.25 -9.90
C ALA A 101 -22.21 -1.52 -11.11
N ALA A 102 -21.44 -0.51 -11.57
CA ALA A 102 -20.47 -0.65 -12.64
C ALA A 102 -19.10 -1.15 -12.16
N ASP A 103 -18.89 -1.27 -10.85
CA ASP A 103 -17.71 -1.92 -10.27
C ASP A 103 -17.79 -3.43 -10.45
N THR A 104 -17.41 -3.86 -11.66
CA THR A 104 -17.54 -5.24 -12.13
C THR A 104 -16.20 -5.73 -12.68
N PHE A 105 -16.03 -7.05 -12.71
CA PHE A 105 -14.76 -7.67 -13.10
C PHE A 105 -14.25 -7.24 -14.49
N ASP A 106 -15.14 -6.88 -15.43
CA ASP A 106 -14.75 -6.39 -16.76
C ASP A 106 -14.05 -5.03 -16.76
N LYS A 107 -14.08 -4.29 -15.63
CA LYS A 107 -13.30 -3.06 -15.45
C LYS A 107 -11.83 -3.33 -15.10
N ILE A 108 -11.50 -4.58 -14.74
CA ILE A 108 -10.14 -4.96 -14.38
C ILE A 108 -9.33 -5.26 -15.64
N ASN A 109 -8.29 -4.47 -15.85
CA ASN A 109 -7.28 -4.79 -16.85
C ASN A 109 -6.24 -5.76 -16.26
N LYS A 110 -6.16 -6.97 -16.83
CA LYS A 110 -5.21 -8.00 -16.38
C LYS A 110 -3.75 -7.53 -16.39
N ARG A 111 -3.34 -6.72 -17.37
CA ARG A 111 -1.95 -6.23 -17.49
C ARG A 111 -1.64 -5.23 -16.37
N GLU A 112 -2.55 -4.29 -16.11
CA GLU A 112 -2.40 -3.30 -15.04
C GLU A 112 -2.36 -3.98 -13.67
N LEU A 113 -3.31 -4.88 -13.40
CA LEU A 113 -3.36 -5.65 -12.17
C LEU A 113 -2.06 -6.42 -11.90
N LEU A 114 -1.56 -7.16 -12.90
CA LEU A 114 -0.32 -7.94 -12.76
C LEU A 114 0.91 -7.03 -12.59
N LEU A 115 0.93 -5.87 -13.24
CA LEU A 115 2.04 -4.92 -13.11
C LEU A 115 2.07 -4.29 -11.71
N GLY A 116 0.91 -3.91 -11.18
CA GLY A 116 0.77 -3.44 -9.80
C GLY A 116 1.17 -4.51 -8.78
N ALA A 117 0.67 -5.74 -8.95
CA ALA A 117 1.06 -6.86 -8.09
C ALA A 117 2.58 -7.12 -8.11
N ALA A 118 3.22 -7.04 -9.28
CA ALA A 118 4.66 -7.22 -9.40
C ALA A 118 5.45 -6.08 -8.72
N GLY A 119 4.96 -4.83 -8.79
CA GLY A 119 5.54 -3.69 -8.09
C GLY A 119 5.44 -3.83 -6.57
N ILE A 120 4.26 -4.21 -6.05
CA ILE A 120 4.03 -4.49 -4.63
C ILE A 120 4.96 -5.62 -4.16
N GLN A 121 5.04 -6.72 -4.92
CA GLN A 121 5.89 -7.86 -4.57
C GLN A 121 7.37 -7.48 -4.55
N ALA A 122 7.83 -6.65 -5.50
CA ALA A 122 9.21 -6.15 -5.50
C ALA A 122 9.51 -5.32 -4.23
N LEU A 123 8.58 -4.47 -3.81
CA LEU A 123 8.71 -3.71 -2.57
C LEU A 123 8.74 -4.63 -1.34
N MET A 124 7.79 -5.57 -1.24
CA MET A 124 7.76 -6.55 -0.13
C MET A 124 9.07 -7.33 -0.03
N TYR A 125 9.63 -7.76 -1.16
CA TYR A 125 10.92 -8.43 -1.18
C TYR A 125 12.05 -7.55 -0.64
N LEU A 126 12.11 -6.27 -1.04
CA LEU A 126 13.14 -5.36 -0.54
C LEU A 126 12.98 -5.10 0.96
N LEU A 127 11.75 -4.95 1.46
CA LEU A 127 11.47 -4.79 2.89
C LEU A 127 11.95 -6.01 3.68
N ASP A 128 11.58 -7.23 3.25
CA ASP A 128 12.02 -8.49 3.87
C ASP A 128 13.56 -8.60 3.93
N ARG A 129 14.25 -8.21 2.85
CA ARG A 129 15.71 -8.40 2.74
C ARG A 129 16.55 -7.32 3.42
N HIS A 130 15.94 -6.21 3.80
CA HIS A 130 16.66 -5.03 4.30
C HIS A 130 16.15 -4.47 5.63
N LEU A 131 15.01 -4.94 6.14
CA LEU A 131 14.48 -4.55 7.47
C LEU A 131 14.58 -5.65 8.53
N LEU A 132 14.98 -6.87 8.15
CA LEU A 132 15.41 -7.96 9.04
C LEU A 132 16.92 -7.90 9.30
#